data_AF-A0A5N8VR54-F1
#
_entry.id   AF-A0A5N8VR54-F1
#
_cell.length_a   1.000
_cell.length_b   1.000
_cell.length_c   1.000
_cell.angle_alpha   90.00
_cell.angle_beta   90.00
_cell.angle_gamma   90.00
#
_symmetry.space_group_name_H-M   'P 1'
#
loop_
_entity.id
_entity.type
_entity.pdbx_description
1 polymer ?
#
loop_
_entity_poly.entity_id
_entity_poly.type
_entity_poly.pdbx_seq_one_letter_code
_entity_poly.pdbx_strand_id
1 'polypeptide(L)' 'MAATSEDPHSLGELARVVVLGARIVRRQERGKPTARLEARVDRIRAQAEAREAARAKARKKK' A
#
# COMPACT_ATOMS: atom_id res chain seq x y z
N MET A 1 0.49 -8.91 -13.55
CA MET A 1 0.68 -10.16 -12.78
C MET A 1 0.39 -9.88 -11.32
N ALA A 2 -0.29 -10.80 -10.62
CA ALA A 2 -0.39 -10.79 -9.16
C ALA A 2 0.82 -11.56 -8.62
N ALA A 3 1.54 -11.03 -7.61
CA ALA A 3 2.66 -11.76 -7.01
C ALA A 3 2.17 -12.99 -6.24
N THR A 4 0.91 -13.00 -5.83
CA THR A 4 0.26 -14.15 -5.19
C THR A 4 -1.23 -14.11 -5.54
N SER A 5 -1.87 -15.28 -5.59
CA SER A 5 -3.31 -15.40 -5.86
C SER A 5 -4.19 -14.92 -4.70
N GLU A 6 -3.60 -14.46 -3.60
CA GLU A 6 -4.31 -14.04 -2.39
C GLU A 6 -3.81 -12.73 -1.77
N ASP A 7 -2.90 -11.98 -2.42
CA ASP A 7 -2.44 -10.71 -1.88
C ASP A 7 -3.49 -9.60 -2.08
N PRO A 8 -3.82 -8.83 -1.03
CA PRO A 8 -4.63 -7.61 -1.15
C PRO A 8 -3.90 -6.52 -1.95
N HIS A 9 -2.60 -6.70 -2.21
CA HIS A 9 -1.76 -5.81 -2.99
C HIS A 9 -1.49 -6.37 -4.39
N SER A 10 -1.73 -5.55 -5.42
CA SER A 10 -1.15 -5.82 -6.73
C SER A 10 0.38 -5.69 -6.68
N LEU A 11 1.12 -6.43 -7.52
CA LEU A 11 2.58 -6.31 -7.66
C LEU A 11 3.04 -4.84 -7.82
N GLY A 12 2.23 -4.04 -8.52
CA GLY A 12 2.48 -2.60 -8.70
C GLY A 12 2.27 -1.77 -7.44
N GLU A 13 1.34 -2.12 -6.55
CA GLU A 13 1.13 -1.45 -5.27
C GLU A 13 2.26 -1.75 -4.28
N LEU A 14 2.70 -3.01 -4.22
CA LEU A 14 3.87 -3.42 -3.43
C LEU A 14 5.14 -2.67 -3.87
N ALA A 15 5.40 -2.63 -5.18
CA ALA A 15 6.52 -1.87 -5.73
C ALA A 15 6.42 -0.36 -5.39
N ARG A 16 5.21 0.22 -5.43
CA ARG A 16 4.99 1.63 -5.05
C ARG A 16 5.27 1.89 -3.57
N VAL A 17 4.84 1.01 -2.67
CA VAL A 17 5.11 1.14 -1.22
C VAL A 17 6.61 1.06 -0.95
N VAL A 18 7.32 0.11 -1.55
CA VAL A 18 8.78 -0.03 -1.40
C VAL A 18 9.51 1.23 -1.89
N VAL A 19 9.15 1.75 -3.07
CA VAL A 19 9.74 2.99 -3.62
C VAL A 19 9.43 4.20 -2.73
N LEU A 20 8.22 4.30 -2.17
CA LEU A 20 7.86 5.35 -1.23
C LEU A 20 8.66 5.26 0.07
N GLY A 21 8.83 4.05 0.62
CA GLY A 21 9.66 3.80 1.81
C GLY A 21 11.11 4.24 1.58
N ALA A 22 11.72 3.84 0.46
CA ALA A 22 13.08 4.26 0.10
C ALA A 22 13.22 5.79 -0.03
N ARG A 23 12.18 6.47 -0.55
CA ARG A 23 12.14 7.94 -0.64
C ARG A 23 11.96 8.63 0.71
N ILE A 24 11.22 8.01 1.64
CA ILE A 24 11.04 8.51 3.01
C ILE A 24 12.38 8.49 3.73
N VAL A 25 13.08 7.35 3.73
CA VAL A 25 14.40 7.19 4.37
C VAL A 25 15.38 8.24 3.83
N ARG A 26 15.53 8.35 2.51
CA ARG A 26 16.39 9.38 1.88
C ARG A 26 16.00 10.82 2.22
N ARG A 27 14.74 11.09 2.54
CA ARG A 27 14.29 12.44 2.94
C ARG A 27 14.54 12.69 4.42
N GLN A 28 14.33 11.70 5.28
CA GLN A 28 14.64 11.78 6.70
C GLN A 28 16.14 12.04 6.92
N GLU A 29 17.00 11.33 6.19
CA GLU A 29 18.46 11.58 6.20
C GLU A 29 18.83 13.01 5.80
N ARG A 30 18.00 13.66 4.96
CA ARG A 30 18.19 15.04 4.51
C ARG A 30 17.45 16.06 5.38
N GLY A 31 16.82 15.65 6.48
CA GLY A 31 15.99 16.51 7.34
C GLY A 31 14.76 17.09 6.65
N LYS A 32 14.29 16.47 5.55
CA LYS A 32 13.16 16.97 4.76
C LYS A 32 11.84 16.37 5.23
N PRO A 33 10.72 17.12 5.14
CA PRO A 33 9.42 16.62 5.55
C PRO A 33 8.97 15.42 4.69
N THR A 34 8.49 14.38 5.38
CA THR A 34 8.01 13.11 4.81
C THR A 34 6.50 12.90 4.90
N ALA A 35 5.76 13.78 5.59
CA ALA A 35 4.32 13.68 5.81
C ALA A 35 3.51 13.40 4.52
N ARG A 36 3.88 14.01 3.38
CA ARG A 36 3.20 13.75 2.09
C ARG A 36 3.45 12.35 1.52
N LEU A 37 4.60 11.75 1.83
CA LEU A 37 4.94 10.40 1.39
C LEU A 37 4.27 9.37 2.30
N GLU A 38 4.24 9.62 3.60
CA GLU A 38 3.53 8.79 4.60
C GLU A 38 2.03 8.76 4.28
N ALA A 39 1.40 9.92 4.06
CA ALA A 39 0.01 10.00 3.64
C ALA A 39 -0.30 9.25 2.33
N ARG A 40 0.70 9.10 1.44
CA ARG A 40 0.54 8.28 0.22
C ARG A 40 0.61 6.79 0.52
N VAL A 41 1.47 6.36 1.45
CA VAL A 41 1.53 4.97 1.91
C VAL A 41 0.22 4.59 2.59
N ASP A 42 -0.32 5.45 3.45
CA ASP A 42 -1.59 5.20 4.15
C ASP A 42 -2.76 5.06 3.18
N ARG A 43 -2.81 5.88 2.12
CA ARG A 43 -3.84 5.74 1.07
C ARG A 43 -3.76 4.40 0.34
N ILE A 44 -2.56 3.90 0.08
CA ILE A 44 -2.39 2.60 -0.59
C ILE A 44 -2.83 1.46 0.34
N ARG A 45 -2.49 1.54 1.65
CA ARG A 45 -2.98 0.59 2.65
C ARG A 45 -4.50 0.62 2.78
N ALA A 46 -5.10 1.80 2.94
CA ALA A 46 -6.54 1.94 3.06
C ALA A 46 -7.30 1.41 1.83
N GLN A 47 -6.76 1.61 0.62
CA GLN A 47 -7.33 1.01 -0.60
C GLN A 47 -7.24 -0.51 -0.62
N ALA A 48 -6.14 -1.08 -0.11
CA ALA A 48 -5.98 -2.52 -0.01
C ALA A 48 -6.96 -3.13 1.00
N GLU A 49 -7.07 -2.52 2.19
CA GLU A 49 -8.04 -2.92 3.22
C GLU A 49 -9.48 -2.82 2.73
N ALA A 50 -9.83 -1.76 1.99
CA ALA A 50 -11.16 -1.62 1.41
C ALA A 50 -11.49 -2.75 0.40
N ARG A 51 -10.50 -3.19 -0.39
CA ARG A 51 -10.66 -4.34 -1.30
C ARG A 51 -10.78 -5.65 -0.54
N GLU A 52 -9.99 -5.84 0.51
CA GLU A 52 -10.09 -7.03 1.35
C GLU A 52 -11.45 -7.09 2.06
N ALA A 53 -11.92 -5.98 2.63
CA ALA A 53 -13.25 -5.88 3.22
C ALA A 53 -14.36 -6.18 2.20
N ALA A 54 -14.22 -5.71 0.95
CA ALA A 54 -15.15 -6.04 -0.13
C ALA A 54 -15.13 -7.54 -0.49
N ARG A 55 -13.94 -8.16 -0.57
CA ARG A 55 -13.78 -9.61 -0.80
C ARG A 55 -14.34 -10.43 0.37
N ALA A 56 -14.09 -10.02 1.61
CA ALA A 56 -14.62 -10.67 2.80
C ALA A 56 -16.15 -10.63 2.83
N LYS A 57 -16.75 -9.48 2.50
CA LYS A 57 -18.22 -9.37 2.33
C LYS A 57 -18.75 -10.27 1.22
N ALA A 58 -18.03 -10.39 0.10
CA ALA A 58 -18.42 -11.29 -0.99
C ALA A 58 -18.33 -12.77 -0.61
N ARG A 59 -17.30 -13.19 0.14
CA ARG A 59 -17.16 -14.56 0.67
C ARG A 59 -18.27 -14.90 1.69
N LYS A 60 -18.71 -13.95 2.51
CA LYS A 60 -19.75 -14.16 3.54
C LYS A 60 -21.18 -14.27 2.98
N LYS A 61 -21.38 -13.93 1.70
CA LYS A 61 -22.70 -13.95 1.03
C LYS A 61 -22.90 -15.19 0.15
N LYS A 62 -21.91 -16.08 0.07
CA LYS A 62 -21.96 -17.35 -0.64
C LYS A 62 -22.09 -18.47 0.39
#